data_AF-A0A0C2FEY7-F1
#
_entry.id   AF-A0A0C2FEY7-F1
#
_cell.length_a   1.000
_cell.length_b   1.000
_cell.length_c   1.000
_cell.angle_alpha   90.00
_cell.angle_beta   90.00
_cell.angle_gamma   90.00
#
_symmetry.space_group_name_H-M   'P 1'
#
loop_
_entity.id
_entity.type
_entity.pdbx_description
1 polymer ?
#
loop_
_entity_poly.entity_id
_entity_poly.type
_entity_poly.pdbx_seq_one_letter_code
_entity_poly.pdbx_strand_id
1 'polypeptide(L)' 'MNIHNDARPFACDHCDYAAASQMTLRRHKLRSHTARRDWGYKCPYCHEAYMEPASYQQHVQ' A
#
# COMPACT_ATOMS: atom_id res chain seq x y z
N MET A 1 -30.64 11.07 -4.34
CA MET A 1 -29.68 10.22 -3.61
C MET A 1 -28.34 10.36 -4.32
N ASN A 2 -27.36 11.01 -3.69
CA ASN A 2 -26.05 11.23 -4.31
C ASN A 2 -25.23 9.94 -4.25
N ILE A 3 -25.26 9.18 -5.33
CA ILE A 3 -24.48 7.93 -5.49
C ILE A 3 -22.98 8.24 -5.71
N HIS A 4 -22.63 9.51 -5.94
CA HIS A 4 -21.28 10.06 -5.85
C HIS A 4 -21.06 10.81 -4.53
N ASN A 5 -21.08 10.09 -3.41
CA ASN A 5 -20.44 10.61 -2.22
C ASN A 5 -18.98 10.17 -2.30
N ASP A 6 -18.15 10.93 -3.02
CA ASP A 6 -16.68 10.85 -2.98
C ASP A 6 -16.14 11.22 -1.58
N ALA A 7 -16.86 10.89 -0.51
CA ALA A 7 -16.31 10.85 0.83
C ALA A 7 -15.25 9.77 0.82
N ARG A 8 -14.02 10.24 0.72
CA ARG A 8 -12.83 9.51 1.04
C ARG A 8 -12.43 9.93 2.46
N PRO A 9 -13.10 9.42 3.50
CA PRO A 9 -12.89 9.89 4.86
C PRO A 9 -11.47 9.59 5.36
N PHE A 10 -10.73 8.73 4.68
CA PHE A 10 -9.36 8.35 5.02
C PHE A 10 -8.36 9.15 4.20
N ALA A 11 -8.04 10.35 4.65
CA ALA A 11 -6.99 11.18 4.05
C ALA A 11 -5.57 10.69 4.42
N CYS A 12 -4.64 10.85 3.48
CA CYS A 12 -3.22 10.70 3.74
C CYS A 12 -2.68 11.95 4.40
N ASP A 13 -1.74 11.75 5.32
CA ASP A 13 -1.12 12.84 6.09
C ASP A 13 0.13 13.40 5.37
N HIS A 14 0.62 12.68 4.36
CA HIS A 14 1.87 12.99 3.65
C HIS A 14 1.63 13.53 2.22
N CYS A 15 0.39 13.48 1.73
CA CYS A 15 -0.02 14.01 0.42
C CYS A 15 -1.54 14.16 0.34
N ASP A 16 -2.04 14.80 -0.72
CA ASP A 16 -3.47 15.05 -0.96
C ASP A 16 -4.30 13.79 -1.32
N TYR A 17 -3.70 12.59 -1.25
CA TYR A 17 -4.43 11.36 -1.52
C TYR A 17 -5.42 11.05 -0.40
N ALA A 18 -6.68 10.79 -0.76
CA ALA A 18 -7.67 10.23 0.14
C ALA A 18 -8.18 8.89 -0.38
N ALA A 19 -8.58 8.01 0.53
CA ALA A 19 -9.07 6.68 0.26
C ALA A 19 -10.49 6.45 0.81
N ALA A 20 -11.24 5.56 0.17
CA ALA A 20 -12.56 5.13 0.64
C ALA A 20 -12.50 4.18 1.84
N SER A 21 -11.33 3.60 2.14
CA SER A 21 -11.16 2.65 3.25
C SER A 21 -9.78 2.76 3.89
N GLN A 22 -9.70 2.45 5.18
CA GLN A 22 -8.43 2.46 5.93
C GLN A 22 -7.41 1.48 5.32
N MET A 23 -7.85 0.31 4.83
CA MET A 23 -6.99 -0.66 4.15
C MET A 23 -6.31 -0.05 2.93
N THR A 24 -7.08 0.64 2.09
CA THR A 24 -6.58 1.31 0.88
C THR A 24 -5.61 2.42 1.24
N LEU A 25 -5.89 3.21 2.29
CA LEU A 25 -4.97 4.23 2.78
C LEU A 25 -3.65 3.64 3.29
N ARG A 26 -3.71 2.55 4.06
CA ARG A 26 -2.51 1.86 4.57
C ARG A 26 -1.62 1.37 3.42
N ARG A 27 -2.22 0.72 2.42
CA ARG A 27 -1.49 0.28 1.22
C ARG A 27 -0.89 1.45 0.46
N HIS A 28 -1.63 2.55 0.31
CA HIS A 28 -1.11 3.78 -0.31
C HIS A 28 0.11 4.31 0.45
N LYS A 29 0.05 4.40 1.78
CA LYS A 29 1.16 4.87 2.63
C LYS A 29 2.39 3.98 2.45
N LEU A 30 2.22 2.66 2.51
CA LEU A 30 3.30 1.71 2.32
C LEU A 30 3.93 1.83 0.92
N ARG A 31 3.12 2.02 -0.12
CA ARG A 31 3.60 2.09 -1.50
C ARG A 31 4.28 3.41 -1.87
N SER A 32 3.76 4.52 -1.35
CA SER A 32 4.10 5.87 -1.83
C SER A 32 5.02 6.61 -0.87
N HIS A 33 5.00 6.24 0.42
CA HIS A 33 5.72 6.97 1.47
C HIS A 33 6.66 6.08 2.28
N THR A 34 6.68 4.77 2.05
CA THR A 34 7.63 3.86 2.71
C THR A 34 8.67 3.37 1.71
N ALA A 35 9.94 3.40 2.12
CA ALA A 35 11.04 2.87 1.32
C ALA A 35 10.87 1.35 1.13
N ARG A 36 11.21 0.84 -0.06
CA ARG A 36 11.04 -0.59 -0.39
C ARG A 36 11.68 -1.52 0.64
N ARG A 37 12.84 -1.17 1.19
CA ARG A 37 13.54 -1.95 2.23
C ARG A 37 12.73 -2.20 3.51
N ASP A 38 11.75 -1.35 3.77
CA ASP A 38 10.88 -1.38 4.94
C ASP A 38 9.55 -2.08 4.63
N TRP A 39 9.38 -2.60 3.41
CA TRP A 39 8.26 -3.48 3.06
C TRP A 39 8.42 -4.84 3.75
N GLY A 40 7.30 -5.42 4.19
CA GLY A 40 7.31 -6.56 5.11
C GLY A 40 7.83 -7.87 4.54
N TYR A 41 7.55 -8.16 3.26
CA TYR A 41 7.91 -9.45 2.65
C TYR A 41 9.27 -9.36 1.97
N LYS A 42 10.33 -9.69 2.70
CA LYS A 42 11.71 -9.63 2.22
C LYS A 42 12.13 -10.97 1.64
N CYS A 43 12.68 -10.95 0.43
CA CYS A 43 13.29 -12.16 -0.12
C CYS A 43 14.60 -12.47 0.62
N PRO A 44 14.86 -13.71 1.04
CA PRO A 44 16.13 -14.07 1.68
C PRO A 44 17.28 -14.24 0.66
N TYR A 45 16.96 -14.37 -0.63
CA TYR A 45 17.93 -14.63 -1.70
C TYR A 45 18.33 -13.39 -2.48
N CYS A 46 17.60 -12.28 -2.34
CA CYS A 46 17.89 -11.02 -2.99
C CYS A 46 17.53 -9.84 -2.07
N HIS A 47 17.91 -8.61 -2.45
CA HIS A 47 17.66 -7.42 -1.63
C HIS A 47 16.27 -6.80 -1.91
N GLU A 48 15.37 -7.54 -2.57
CA GLU A 48 14.02 -7.08 -2.87
C GLU A 48 13.06 -7.38 -1.73
N ALA A 49 12.13 -6.45 -1.55
CA ALA A 49 11.05 -6.57 -0.60
C ALA A 49 9.74 -6.20 -1.27
N TYR A 50 8.66 -6.81 -0.81
CA TYR A 50 7.33 -6.77 -1.41
C TYR A 50 6.29 -6.35 -0.37
N MET A 51 5.24 -5.69 -0.82
CA MET A 51 4.13 -5.25 0.04
C MET A 51 3.07 -6.33 0.22
N GLU A 52 2.92 -7.21 -0.77
CA GLU A 52 1.85 -8.20 -0.83
C GLU A 52 2.43 -9.60 -0.91
N PRO A 53 1.81 -10.58 -0.21
CA PRO A 53 2.29 -11.96 -0.24
C PRO A 53 2.19 -12.55 -1.63
N ALA A 54 1.18 -12.19 -2.44
CA ALA A 54 1.05 -12.68 -3.81
C ALA A 54 2.23 -12.28 -4.69
N SER A 55 2.69 -11.02 -4.61
CA SER A 55 3.86 -10.54 -5.36
C SER A 55 5.15 -11.20 -4.87
N TYR A 56 5.29 -11.36 -3.55
CA TYR A 56 6.42 -12.09 -2.97
C TYR A 56 6.45 -13.54 -3.44
N GLN A 57 5.32 -14.25 -3.35
CA GLN A 57 5.20 -15.64 -3.78
C GLN A 57 5.52 -15.78 -5.27
N GLN A 58 5.00 -14.91 -6.12
CA GLN A 58 5.36 -14.91 -7.55
C GLN A 58 6.86 -14.68 -7.79
N HIS A 59 7.54 -13.90 -6.95
CA HIS A 59 8.98 -13.68 -7.06
C HIS A 59 9.81 -14.90 -6.64
N VAL A 60 9.40 -15.61 -5.58
CA VAL A 60 10.17 -16.74 -5.02
C VAL A 60 9.78 -18.10 -5.60
N GLN A 61 8.66 -18.19 -6.32
CA GLN A 61 8.14 -19.40 -6.97
C GLN A 61 9.02 -19.83 -8.14
#